data_AF-A0A1D2RGW0-F1
#
_entry.id   AF-A0A1D2RGW0-F1
#
_cell.length_a   1.000
_cell.length_b   1.000
_cell.length_c   1.000
_cell.angle_alpha   90.00
_cell.angle_beta   90.00
_cell.angle_gamma   90.00
#
_symmetry.space_group_name_H-M   'P 1'
#
loop_
_entity.id
_entity.type
_entity.pdbx_description
1 polymer ?
#
loop_
_entity_poly.entity_id
_entity_poly.type
_entity_poly.pdbx_seq_one_letter_code
_entity_poly.pdbx_strand_id
1 'polypeptide(L)'
;MMSNIEFSYRQEHSPVLGTIHRPIAKVQFRKNDDEWVSEFMYVDSGADFVLIPYKFGKFLGFEHKKENVHTIQGVNGEVSIVFRVAKMRIGTYVFPVKVAWSQIEDVPVLLGRLDVFDRFKEMKPRILTPLGIYFKGMFSSKCAA
;
A
#
# COMPACT_ATOMS: atom_id res chain seq x y z
N MET A 1 12.92 -11.16 19.42
CA MET A 1 12.75 -9.69 19.51
C MET A 1 11.62 -9.32 18.56
N MET A 2 10.45 -8.91 19.06
CA MET A 2 9.33 -8.47 18.20
C MET A 2 9.64 -7.05 17.71
N SER A 3 9.82 -6.89 16.40
CA SER A 3 9.88 -5.55 15.80
C SER A 3 8.46 -4.97 15.82
N ASN A 4 8.25 -3.85 16.52
CA ASN A 4 7.00 -3.10 16.39
C ASN A 4 6.93 -2.54 14.98
N ILE A 5 5.93 -2.94 14.20
CA ILE A 5 5.61 -2.29 12.92
C ILE A 5 4.90 -0.98 13.26
N GLU A 6 5.44 0.14 12.81
CA GLU A 6 4.86 1.46 13.03
C GLU A 6 4.42 2.07 11.71
N PHE A 7 3.14 2.43 11.62
CA PHE A 7 2.63 3.30 10.57
C PHE A 7 2.66 4.73 11.07
N SER A 8 3.42 5.55 10.34
CA SER A 8 3.61 6.96 10.64
C SER A 8 2.59 7.79 9.88
N TYR A 9 2.57 9.09 10.13
CA TYR A 9 1.84 10.04 9.29
C TYR A 9 2.81 10.95 8.57
N ARG A 10 2.48 11.28 7.32
CA ARG A 10 3.14 12.32 6.54
C ARG A 10 2.30 13.58 6.59
N GLN A 11 2.93 14.70 6.96
CA GLN A 11 2.31 16.01 6.87
C GLN A 11 2.28 16.47 5.41
N GLU A 12 1.12 16.90 4.93
CA GLU A 12 0.91 17.36 3.55
C GLU A 12 0.02 18.61 3.53
N HIS A 13 0.14 19.40 2.47
CA HIS A 13 -0.72 20.56 2.25
C HIS A 13 -1.89 20.20 1.35
N SER A 14 -3.12 20.41 1.84
CA SER A 14 -4.37 20.37 1.10
C SER A 14 -4.80 21.80 0.75
N PRO A 15 -5.11 22.10 -0.53
CA PRO A 15 -5.63 23.41 -0.91
C PRO A 15 -6.93 23.81 -0.19
N VAL A 16 -7.72 22.83 0.25
CA VAL A 16 -9.04 23.06 0.86
C VAL A 16 -9.00 22.96 2.39
N LEU A 17 -8.14 22.10 2.93
CA LEU A 17 -8.11 21.77 4.36
C LEU A 17 -6.86 22.28 5.09
N GLY A 18 -5.95 22.97 4.38
CA GLY A 18 -4.66 23.38 4.93
C GLY A 18 -3.77 22.17 5.21
N THR A 19 -3.11 22.12 6.37
CA THR A 19 -2.25 21.01 6.76
C THR A 19 -3.06 19.76 7.12
N ILE A 20 -2.80 18.66 6.43
CA ILE A 20 -3.35 17.34 6.72
C ILE A 20 -2.24 16.34 7.05
N HIS A 21 -2.62 15.23 7.69
CA HIS A 21 -1.70 14.14 8.01
C HIS A 21 -2.23 12.85 7.38
N ARG A 22 -1.47 12.27 6.46
CA ARG A 22 -1.84 11.01 5.79
C ARG A 22 -1.10 9.83 6.39
N PRO A 23 -1.79 8.71 6.71
CA PRO A 23 -1.13 7.52 7.23
C PRO A 23 -0.26 6.89 6.14
N ILE A 24 0.98 6.57 6.48
CA ILE A 24 1.96 5.95 5.58
C ILE A 24 2.61 4.73 6.21
N ALA A 25 2.93 3.75 5.36
CA ALA A 25 3.70 2.56 5.71
C ALA A 25 4.98 2.52 4.88
N LYS A 26 6.12 2.33 5.54
CA LYS A 26 7.34 1.92 4.86
C LYS A 26 7.25 0.44 4.54
N VAL A 27 7.16 0.11 3.25
CA VAL A 27 7.19 -1.27 2.77
C VAL A 27 8.45 -1.49 1.96
N GLN A 28 8.80 -2.75 1.74
CA GLN A 28 9.83 -3.12 0.77
C GLN A 28 9.27 -4.13 -0.23
N PHE A 29 9.68 -4.01 -1.48
CA PHE A 29 9.37 -4.96 -2.54
C PHE A 29 10.66 -5.64 -2.98
N ARG A 30 10.61 -6.96 -3.18
CA ARG A 30 11.74 -7.70 -3.75
C ARG A 30 11.82 -7.42 -5.24
N LYS A 31 12.95 -6.89 -5.70
CA LYS A 31 13.22 -6.58 -7.11
C LYS A 31 13.90 -7.75 -7.81
N ASN A 32 14.84 -8.41 -7.13
CA ASN A 32 15.51 -9.64 -7.57
C ASN A 32 15.96 -10.42 -6.32
N ASP A 33 16.74 -11.49 -6.48
CA ASP A 33 17.00 -12.38 -5.35
C ASP A 33 17.70 -11.71 -4.15
N ASP A 34 18.53 -10.70 -4.41
CA ASP A 34 19.38 -10.05 -3.40
C ASP A 34 18.95 -8.61 -3.07
N GLU A 35 17.99 -8.04 -3.81
CA GLU A 35 17.63 -6.62 -3.72
C GLU A 35 16.20 -6.39 -3.21
N TRP A 36 16.09 -5.58 -2.16
CA TRP A 36 14.83 -5.06 -1.61
C TRP A 36 14.77 -3.55 -1.79
N VAL A 37 13.70 -3.08 -2.44
CA VAL A 37 13.45 -1.65 -2.70
C VAL A 37 12.44 -1.15 -1.68
N SER A 38 12.72 -0.03 -1.01
CA SER A 38 11.79 0.57 -0.05
C SER A 38 10.85 1.57 -0.75
N GLU A 39 9.59 1.61 -0.33
CA GLU A 39 8.61 2.61 -0.76
C GLU A 39 7.73 3.02 0.44
N PHE A 40 7.31 4.28 0.47
CA PHE A 40 6.34 4.79 1.43
C PHE A 40 4.96 4.87 0.79
N MET A 41 4.07 3.96 1.20
CA MET A 41 2.73 3.85 0.63
C MET A 41 1.69 4.49 1.55
N TYR A 42 0.65 5.11 0.98
CA TYR A 42 -0.50 5.54 1.76
C TYR A 42 -1.29 4.34 2.23
N VAL A 43 -1.57 4.26 3.54
CA VAL A 43 -2.40 3.19 4.08
C VAL A 43 -3.87 3.56 3.88
N ASP A 44 -4.56 2.84 3.01
CA ASP A 44 -5.91 3.20 2.57
C ASP A 44 -6.86 2.01 2.71
N SER A 45 -7.68 2.04 3.76
CA SER A 45 -8.72 1.01 3.96
C SER A 45 -9.83 1.06 2.91
N GLY A 46 -9.98 2.17 2.18
CA GLY A 46 -10.91 2.32 1.08
C GLY A 46 -10.43 1.66 -0.22
N ALA A 47 -9.16 1.26 -0.29
CA ALA A 47 -8.60 0.55 -1.43
C ALA A 47 -8.62 -0.97 -1.21
N ASP A 48 -9.15 -1.72 -2.18
CA ASP A 48 -9.18 -3.18 -2.13
C ASP A 48 -7.79 -3.79 -2.31
N PHE A 49 -6.96 -3.21 -3.18
CA PHE A 49 -5.67 -3.77 -3.58
C PHE A 49 -4.52 -2.81 -3.31
N VAL A 50 -3.31 -3.34 -3.28
CA VAL A 50 -2.10 -2.54 -3.42
C VAL A 50 -2.04 -1.97 -4.83
N LEU A 51 -1.96 -0.64 -4.97
CA LEU A 51 -1.83 0.05 -6.25
C LEU A 51 -0.42 0.65 -6.38
N ILE A 52 0.24 0.38 -7.50
CA ILE A 52 1.53 1.00 -7.83
C ILE A 52 1.52 1.64 -9.24
N PRO A 53 2.31 2.71 -9.45
CA PRO A 53 2.50 3.34 -10.75
C PRO A 53 3.18 2.44 -11.78
N TYR A 54 3.01 2.79 -13.06
CA TYR A 54 3.59 2.06 -14.17
C TYR A 54 5.11 1.91 -14.05
N LYS A 55 5.84 3.01 -13.82
CA LYS A 55 7.31 2.99 -13.75
C LYS A 55 7.82 2.21 -12.56
N PHE A 56 7.11 2.23 -11.42
CA PHE A 56 7.51 1.45 -10.26
C PHE A 56 7.41 -0.06 -10.53
N GLY A 57 6.32 -0.53 -11.15
CA GLY A 57 6.23 -1.94 -11.55
C GLY A 57 7.31 -2.34 -12.56
N LYS A 58 7.63 -1.47 -13.54
CA LYS A 58 8.78 -1.69 -14.45
C LYS A 58 10.09 -1.80 -13.68
N PHE A 59 10.31 -0.94 -12.68
CA PHE A 59 11.50 -0.97 -11.84
C PHE A 59 11.61 -2.26 -11.02
N LEU A 60 10.49 -2.83 -10.58
CA LEU A 60 10.40 -4.14 -9.93
C LEU A 60 10.55 -5.32 -10.90
N GLY A 61 10.78 -5.07 -12.20
CA GLY A 61 10.94 -6.12 -13.21
C GLY A 61 9.64 -6.65 -13.78
N PHE A 62 8.49 -6.00 -13.56
CA PHE A 62 7.25 -6.43 -14.17
C PHE A 62 7.28 -6.25 -15.69
N GLU A 63 6.85 -7.31 -16.37
CA GLU A 63 6.70 -7.33 -17.81
C GLU A 63 5.27 -6.99 -18.21
N HIS A 64 5.15 -6.05 -19.13
CA HIS A 64 3.87 -5.69 -19.73
C HIS A 64 3.51 -6.79 -20.73
N LYS A 65 2.48 -7.57 -20.39
CA LYS A 65 1.83 -8.50 -21.31
C LYS A 65 0.45 -7.91 -21.59
N LYS A 66 0.06 -7.83 -22.88
CA LYS A 66 -1.21 -7.21 -23.31
C LYS A 66 -2.46 -7.94 -22.80
N GLU A 67 -2.29 -9.09 -22.17
CA GLU A 67 -3.34 -9.91 -21.57
C GLU A 67 -3.69 -9.44 -20.14
N ASN A 68 -4.96 -9.62 -19.76
CA ASN A 68 -5.46 -9.37 -18.40
C ASN A 68 -5.36 -7.90 -17.94
N VAL A 69 -5.58 -6.95 -18.86
CA VAL A 69 -5.84 -5.55 -18.49
C VAL A 69 -7.26 -5.45 -17.94
N HIS A 70 -7.39 -4.88 -16.75
CA HIS A 70 -8.66 -4.60 -16.10
C HIS A 70 -8.81 -3.09 -15.93
N THR A 71 -10.05 -2.60 -15.93
CA THR A 71 -10.34 -1.22 -15.56
C THR A 71 -10.90 -1.20 -14.14
N ILE A 72 -10.33 -0.35 -13.28
CA ILE A 72 -10.87 -0.03 -11.96
C ILE A 72 -11.36 1.42 -11.94
N GLN A 73 -12.36 1.70 -11.11
CA GLN A 73 -12.94 3.03 -10.96
C GLN A 73 -12.65 3.58 -9.56
N GLY A 74 -12.21 4.84 -9.49
CA GLY A 74 -12.03 5.58 -8.26
C GLY A 74 -12.55 7.01 -8.38
N VAL A 75 -12.31 7.82 -7.34
CA VAL A 75 -12.75 9.23 -7.31
C VAL A 75 -12.13 10.04 -8.46
N ASN A 76 -10.90 9.71 -8.85
CA ASN A 76 -10.17 10.39 -9.92
C ASN A 76 -10.46 9.80 -11.33
N GLY A 77 -11.49 8.97 -11.46
CA GLY A 77 -11.87 8.35 -12.73
C GLY A 77 -11.41 6.90 -12.88
N GLU A 78 -11.26 6.47 -14.13
CA GLU A 78 -10.91 5.10 -14.47
C GLU A 78 -9.40 4.92 -14.64
N VAL A 79 -8.88 3.81 -14.12
CA VAL A 79 -7.47 3.42 -14.24
C VAL A 79 -7.38 2.02 -14.81
N SER A 80 -6.66 1.86 -15.91
CA SER A 80 -6.29 0.54 -16.42
C SER A 80 -5.16 -0.05 -15.59
N ILE A 81 -5.35 -1.28 -15.12
CA ILE A 81 -4.40 -2.01 -14.29
C ILE A 81 -4.13 -3.40 -14.88
N VAL A 82 -3.00 -3.97 -14.48
CA VAL A 82 -2.65 -5.36 -14.70
C VAL A 82 -2.25 -5.96 -13.36
N PHE A 83 -2.82 -7.11 -12.99
CA PHE A 83 -2.42 -7.75 -11.73
C PHE A 83 -1.08 -8.47 -11.85
N ARG A 84 -0.24 -8.29 -10.83
CA ARG A 84 1.04 -9.00 -10.65
C ARG A 84 1.18 -9.45 -9.21
N VAL A 85 2.00 -10.46 -8.97
CA VAL A 85 2.37 -10.89 -7.62
C VAL A 85 3.75 -10.36 -7.31
N ALA A 86 3.89 -9.62 -6.21
CA ALA A 86 5.17 -9.18 -5.69
C ALA A 86 5.47 -9.87 -4.36
N LYS A 87 6.75 -10.02 -4.01
CA LYS A 87 7.14 -10.36 -2.64
C LYS A 87 7.32 -9.05 -1.87
N MET A 88 6.44 -8.81 -0.91
CA MET A 88 6.46 -7.62 -0.06
C MET A 88 7.05 -7.94 1.31
N ARG A 89 7.68 -6.95 1.91
CA ARG A 89 8.15 -6.96 3.29
C ARG A 89 7.67 -5.74 4.06
N ILE A 90 7.12 -5.96 5.24
CA ILE A 90 6.77 -4.92 6.22
C ILE A 90 7.40 -5.31 7.55
N GLY A 91 8.35 -4.51 8.03
CA GLY A 91 9.19 -4.88 9.18
C GLY A 91 9.92 -6.21 8.94
N THR A 92 9.61 -7.24 9.73
CA THR A 92 10.16 -8.61 9.58
C THR A 92 9.26 -9.55 8.79
N TYR A 93 8.05 -9.14 8.43
CA TYR A 93 7.06 -10.00 7.78
C TYR A 93 7.27 -9.95 6.27
N VAL A 94 7.42 -11.12 5.66
CA VAL A 94 7.63 -11.26 4.22
C VAL A 94 6.53 -12.15 3.65
N PHE A 95 5.80 -11.67 2.65
CA PHE A 95 4.67 -12.40 2.08
C PHE A 95 4.43 -12.00 0.61
N PRO A 96 3.84 -12.90 -0.20
CA PRO A 96 3.37 -12.53 -1.53
C PRO A 96 2.15 -11.60 -1.41
N VAL A 97 2.05 -10.63 -2.31
CA VAL A 97 0.94 -9.67 -2.40
C VAL A 97 0.49 -9.52 -3.84
N LYS A 98 -0.82 -9.52 -4.08
CA LYS A 98 -1.40 -9.17 -5.38
C LYS A 98 -1.41 -7.65 -5.54
N VAL A 99 -0.68 -7.17 -6.54
CA VAL A 99 -0.50 -5.75 -6.85
C VAL A 99 -1.30 -5.41 -8.10
N ALA A 100 -2.15 -4.39 -8.00
CA ALA A 100 -2.70 -3.67 -9.13
C ALA A 100 -1.59 -2.77 -9.70
N TRP A 101 -0.98 -3.19 -10.80
CA TRP A 101 0.04 -2.41 -11.49
C TRP A 101 -0.62 -1.51 -12.53
N SER A 102 -0.62 -0.20 -12.27
CA SER A 102 -1.22 0.79 -13.14
C SER A 102 -0.54 0.85 -14.50
N GLN A 103 -1.33 1.12 -15.54
CA GLN A 103 -0.84 1.37 -16.90
C GLN A 103 -0.65 2.88 -17.17
N ILE A 104 -0.79 3.71 -16.14
CA ILE A 104 -0.44 5.13 -16.12
C ILE A 104 0.45 5.44 -14.91
N GLU A 105 1.10 6.61 -14.93
CA GLU A 105 1.98 7.02 -13.82
C GLU A 105 1.26 7.86 -12.77
N ASP A 106 0.26 8.66 -13.19
CA ASP A 106 -0.45 9.58 -12.30
C ASP A 106 -1.51 8.85 -11.45
N VAL A 107 -1.01 8.02 -10.53
CA VAL A 107 -1.79 7.30 -9.53
C VAL A 107 -1.09 7.38 -8.18
N PRO A 108 -1.85 7.42 -7.07
CA PRO A 108 -1.26 7.30 -5.75
C PRO A 108 -0.68 5.90 -5.53
N VAL A 109 0.38 5.81 -4.72
CA VAL A 109 0.93 4.54 -4.24
C VAL A 109 0.12 4.12 -3.00
N LEU A 110 -0.73 3.11 -3.12
CA LEU A 110 -1.70 2.73 -2.08
C LEU A 110 -1.40 1.35 -1.51
N LEU A 111 -1.43 1.24 -0.19
CA LEU A 111 -1.45 -0.01 0.56
C LEU A 111 -2.91 -0.32 0.94
N GLY A 112 -3.58 -1.07 0.06
CA GLY A 112 -4.95 -1.53 0.23
C GLY A 112 -5.09 -2.79 1.11
N ARG A 113 -6.31 -3.29 1.21
CA ARG A 113 -6.71 -4.33 2.19
C ARG A 113 -6.22 -5.75 1.83
N LEU A 114 -6.43 -6.19 0.60
CA LEU A 114 -6.18 -7.57 0.18
C LEU A 114 -4.72 -7.96 0.44
N ASP A 115 -4.52 -9.16 0.98
CA ASP A 115 -3.23 -9.76 1.37
C ASP A 115 -2.47 -9.05 2.50
N VAL A 116 -2.75 -7.77 2.78
CA VAL A 116 -2.02 -6.94 3.75
C VAL A 116 -2.78 -6.81 5.07
N PHE A 117 -4.03 -6.35 5.05
CA PHE A 117 -4.75 -5.99 6.27
C PHE A 117 -5.17 -7.22 7.07
N ASP A 118 -5.43 -8.34 6.39
CA ASP A 118 -5.71 -9.63 7.05
C ASP A 118 -4.57 -10.07 7.97
N ARG A 119 -3.34 -9.66 7.64
CA ARG A 119 -2.13 -9.96 8.40
C ARG A 119 -1.89 -8.99 9.55
N PHE A 120 -2.69 -7.93 9.71
CA PHE A 120 -2.52 -6.99 10.82
C PHE A 120 -2.80 -7.62 12.19
N LYS A 121 -3.56 -8.71 12.25
CA LYS A 121 -3.70 -9.52 13.48
C LYS A 121 -2.35 -10.07 13.96
N GLU A 122 -1.50 -10.48 13.02
CA GLU A 122 -0.18 -11.04 13.28
C GLU A 122 0.88 -9.94 13.44
N MET A 123 0.86 -8.94 12.55
CA MET A 123 1.80 -7.81 12.54
C MET A 123 1.63 -6.87 13.73
N LYS A 124 0.41 -6.76 14.27
CA LYS A 124 0.02 -5.85 15.37
C LYS A 124 0.60 -4.44 15.17
N PRO A 125 0.35 -3.78 14.03
CA PRO A 125 0.94 -2.49 13.74
C PRO A 125 0.49 -1.46 14.77
N ARG A 126 1.41 -0.61 15.20
CA ARG A 126 1.13 0.58 15.99
C ARG A 126 0.97 1.76 15.03
N ILE A 127 -0.13 2.49 15.16
CA ILE A 127 -0.33 3.72 14.42
C ILE A 127 0.17 4.86 15.30
N LEU A 128 1.24 5.54 14.89
CA LEU A 128 1.76 6.71 15.57
C LEU A 128 1.09 7.94 14.98
N THR A 129 0.02 8.41 15.60
CA THR A 129 -0.59 9.67 15.18
C THR A 129 0.31 10.87 15.48
N PRO A 130 0.14 12.01 14.79
CA PRO A 130 0.88 13.24 15.09
C PRO A 130 0.75 13.72 16.54
N LEU A 131 -0.31 13.28 17.24
CA LEU A 131 -0.58 13.58 18.65
C LEU A 131 0.01 12.55 19.63
N GLY A 132 0.74 11.53 19.15
CA GLY A 132 1.27 10.45 19.98
C GLY A 132 0.20 9.46 20.48
N ILE A 133 -1.02 9.50 19.93
CA ILE A 133 -2.13 8.62 20.30
C ILE A 133 -2.08 7.34 19.45
N TYR A 134 -2.11 6.18 20.11
CA TYR A 134 -2.17 4.87 19.47
C TYR A 134 -3.62 4.47 19.14
N PHE A 135 -3.96 4.34 17.85
CA PHE A 135 -5.25 3.76 17.45
C PHE A 135 -5.12 2.25 17.20
N LYS A 136 -5.76 1.46 18.08
CA LYS A 136 -5.79 -0.02 17.98
C LYS A 136 -6.90 -0.54 17.04
N GLY A 137 -7.83 0.31 16.62
CA GLY A 137 -9.10 -0.07 15.97
C GLY A 137 -9.23 0.19 14.47
N MET A 138 -8.25 0.85 13.82
CA MET A 138 -8.42 1.36 12.45
C MET A 138 -8.51 0.27 11.35
N PHE A 139 -8.19 -0.98 11.70
CA PHE A 139 -8.11 -2.08 10.73
C PHE A 139 -8.92 -3.33 11.14
N SER A 140 -9.92 -3.16 12.00
CA SER A 140 -10.87 -4.25 12.28
C SER A 140 -11.58 -4.62 10.99
N SER A 141 -11.32 -5.81 10.45
CA SER A 141 -11.95 -6.40 9.27
C SER A 141 -13.46 -6.71 9.46
N LYS A 142 -14.12 -6.08 10.43
CA LYS A 142 -15.57 -6.16 10.63
C LYS A 142 -16.21 -4.88 10.12
N CYS A 143 -16.35 -4.78 8.80
CA CYS A 143 -17.59 -4.21 8.29
C CYS A 143 -18.66 -5.24 8.64
N ALA A 144 -19.50 -4.91 9.61
CA ALA A 144 -20.72 -5.67 9.85
C ALA A 144 -21.59 -5.54 8.59
N ALA A 145 -21.85 -6.67 7.95
CA ALA A 145 -23.02 -6.93 7.12
C ALA A 145 -23.42 -8.39 7.38
#